data_AF-A0A7C5FNE0-F1
#
_entry.id   AF-A0A7C5FNE0-F1
#
_cell.length_a   1.000
_cell.length_b   1.000
_cell.length_c   1.000
_cell.angle_alpha   90.00
_cell.angle_beta   90.00
_cell.angle_gamma   90.00
#
_symmetry.space_group_name_H-M   'P 1'
#
loop_
_entity.id
_entity.type
_entity.pdbx_description
1 polymer ?
#
loop_
_entity_poly.entity_id
_entity_poly.type
_entity_poly.pdbx_seq_one_letter_code
_entity_poly.pdbx_strand_id
1 'polypeptide(L)'
;MPIFGFISPLAPFLDPGSLFYEMPDRYGFKITAKTIMDYFNLLDKGNSWEDFLNYETKWMSKREMIEATYESGIRMVEVGTKVGYIQRSDSDRIIDNIMSYMNGGEYTPHEDKSKHLTYMVKELDWSRKHGVTGVSIAVFLYSLYERMRRTVAGQ
;
A
#
# COMPACT_ATOMS: atom_id res chain seq x y z
N MET A 1 -28.54 10.69 10.85
CA MET A 1 -27.34 9.85 10.95
C MET A 1 -26.47 10.17 9.75
N PRO A 2 -25.20 10.58 9.91
CA PRO A 2 -24.33 10.84 8.76
C PRO A 2 -24.05 9.53 8.01
N ILE A 3 -24.10 9.58 6.68
CA ILE A 3 -23.73 8.48 5.78
C ILE A 3 -22.31 8.74 5.32
N PHE A 4 -21.40 7.80 5.58
CA PHE A 4 -20.02 7.88 5.14
C PHE A 4 -19.85 7.06 3.87
N GLY A 5 -19.43 7.71 2.78
CA GLY A 5 -19.06 7.06 1.53
C GLY A 5 -17.56 6.75 1.52
N PHE A 6 -17.21 5.55 1.08
CA PHE A 6 -15.82 5.15 0.86
C PHE A 6 -15.67 4.67 -0.57
N ILE A 7 -14.66 5.18 -1.25
CA ILE A 7 -14.30 4.80 -2.61
C ILE A 7 -12.78 4.63 -2.65
N SER A 8 -12.34 3.40 -2.85
CA SER A 8 -10.93 3.09 -3.00
C SER A 8 -10.82 1.71 -3.65
N PRO A 9 -9.78 1.48 -4.47
CA PRO A 9 -9.37 0.15 -4.82
C PRO A 9 -8.91 -0.58 -3.54
N LEU A 10 -8.75 -1.90 -3.62
CA LEU A 10 -8.24 -2.72 -2.52
C LEU A 10 -6.73 -2.44 -2.36
N ALA A 11 -6.42 -1.41 -1.61
CA ALA A 11 -5.06 -0.90 -1.39
C ALA A 11 -4.65 -1.04 0.09
N PRO A 12 -3.35 -1.11 0.42
CA PRO A 12 -2.20 -1.05 -0.51
C PRO A 12 -2.04 -2.29 -1.38
N PHE A 13 -2.23 -3.49 -0.83
CA PHE A 13 -2.15 -4.76 -1.55
C PHE A 13 -3.48 -5.51 -1.47
N LEU A 14 -3.73 -6.37 -2.46
CA LEU A 14 -4.78 -7.37 -2.32
C LEU A 14 -4.41 -8.35 -1.20
N ASP A 15 -5.36 -8.57 -0.28
CA ASP A 15 -5.19 -9.46 0.86
C ASP A 15 -4.96 -10.91 0.40
N PRO A 16 -3.82 -11.54 0.77
CA PRO A 16 -3.52 -12.94 0.46
C PRO A 16 -4.59 -13.93 0.93
N GLY A 17 -5.31 -13.62 2.02
CA GLY A 17 -6.38 -14.49 2.54
C GLY A 17 -7.72 -14.33 1.82
N SER A 18 -7.84 -13.41 0.86
CA SER A 18 -9.08 -13.14 0.16
C SER A 18 -9.37 -14.14 -0.97
N LEU A 19 -10.65 -14.37 -1.28
CA LEU A 19 -11.07 -15.21 -2.40
C LEU A 19 -10.54 -14.71 -3.75
N PHE A 20 -10.35 -13.41 -3.89
CA PHE A 20 -9.81 -12.79 -5.10
C PHE A 20 -8.32 -13.11 -5.30
N TYR A 21 -7.58 -13.27 -4.20
CA TYR A 21 -6.17 -13.65 -4.25
C TYR A 21 -5.97 -15.15 -4.43
N GLU A 22 -6.77 -15.96 -3.72
CA GLU A 22 -6.69 -17.43 -3.77
C GLU A 22 -7.27 -18.02 -5.06
N MET A 23 -8.31 -17.40 -5.64
CA MET A 23 -8.96 -17.84 -6.88
C MET A 23 -9.03 -16.72 -7.93
N PRO A 24 -7.88 -16.16 -8.37
CA PRO A 24 -7.84 -14.94 -9.16
C PRO A 24 -8.53 -15.10 -10.52
N ASP A 25 -8.29 -16.20 -11.23
CA ASP A 25 -8.90 -16.45 -12.54
C ASP A 25 -10.44 -16.54 -12.48
N ARG A 26 -10.97 -17.15 -11.41
CA ARG A 26 -12.41 -17.29 -11.19
C ARG A 26 -13.10 -15.94 -11.04
N TYR A 27 -12.44 -15.01 -10.35
CA TYR A 27 -12.98 -13.68 -10.07
C TYR A 27 -12.49 -12.61 -11.05
N GLY A 28 -11.67 -12.97 -12.04
CA GLY A 28 -11.17 -12.05 -13.06
C GLY A 28 -10.09 -11.10 -12.54
N PHE A 29 -9.30 -11.53 -11.57
CA PHE A 29 -8.13 -10.82 -11.05
C PHE A 29 -6.86 -11.42 -11.64
N LYS A 30 -5.81 -10.60 -11.77
CA LYS A 30 -4.46 -11.05 -12.07
C LYS A 30 -3.50 -10.40 -11.09
N ILE A 31 -2.87 -11.23 -10.26
CA ILE A 31 -1.99 -10.80 -9.17
C ILE A 31 -0.55 -10.72 -9.67
N THR A 32 0.13 -9.62 -9.37
CA THR A 32 1.50 -9.32 -9.80
C THR A 32 2.56 -9.56 -8.72
N ALA A 33 2.19 -9.59 -7.44
CA ALA A 33 3.08 -9.96 -6.33
C ALA A 33 2.52 -11.15 -5.56
N LYS A 34 3.31 -12.23 -5.43
CA LYS A 34 2.86 -13.48 -4.80
C LYS A 34 3.78 -13.99 -3.69
N THR A 35 5.05 -13.62 -3.73
CA THR A 35 6.04 -14.04 -2.74
C THR A 35 6.32 -12.91 -1.76
N ILE A 36 6.75 -13.25 -0.55
CA ILE A 36 7.20 -12.27 0.46
C ILE A 36 8.23 -11.30 -0.14
N MET A 37 9.11 -11.79 -1.01
CA MET A 37 10.12 -10.97 -1.67
C MET A 37 9.53 -9.99 -2.68
N ASP A 38 8.44 -10.35 -3.37
CA ASP A 38 7.73 -9.41 -4.26
C ASP A 38 7.13 -8.26 -3.45
N TYR A 39 6.46 -8.58 -2.33
CA TYR A 39 5.90 -7.58 -1.43
C TYR A 39 6.99 -6.68 -0.85
N PHE A 40 8.11 -7.24 -0.40
CA PHE A 40 9.26 -6.47 0.06
C PHE A 40 9.78 -5.53 -1.02
N ASN A 41 9.95 -6.02 -2.26
CA ASN A 41 10.44 -5.19 -3.36
C ASN A 41 9.47 -4.06 -3.72
N LEU A 42 8.15 -4.30 -3.68
CA LEU A 42 7.15 -3.26 -3.89
C LEU A 42 7.21 -2.21 -2.79
N LEU A 43 7.28 -2.65 -1.54
CA LEU A 43 7.40 -1.78 -0.38
C LEU A 43 8.70 -0.95 -0.40
N ASP A 44 9.79 -1.56 -0.83
CA ASP A 44 11.14 -0.96 -0.84
C ASP A 44 11.34 0.04 -1.99
N LYS A 45 10.69 -0.18 -3.13
CA LYS A 45 10.86 0.64 -4.35
C LYS A 45 9.68 1.54 -4.66
N GLY A 46 8.53 1.30 -4.03
CA GLY A 46 7.31 2.05 -4.27
C GLY A 46 7.42 3.47 -3.73
N ASN A 47 7.06 4.44 -4.56
CA ASN A 47 7.10 5.86 -4.24
C ASN A 47 5.69 6.42 -3.99
N SER A 48 4.66 5.75 -4.52
CA SER A 48 3.26 6.12 -4.35
C SER A 48 2.40 4.91 -4.01
N TRP A 49 1.16 5.17 -3.60
CA TRP A 49 0.19 4.10 -3.32
C TRP A 49 -0.13 3.26 -4.56
N GLU A 50 0.01 3.85 -5.75
CA GLU A 50 -0.24 3.19 -7.04
C GLU A 50 0.71 2.03 -7.23
N ASP A 51 1.98 2.18 -6.83
CA ASP A 51 2.99 1.12 -6.91
C ASP A 51 2.56 -0.12 -6.12
N PHE A 52 1.86 0.08 -5.00
CA PHE A 52 1.43 -1.01 -4.14
C PHE A 52 0.26 -1.81 -4.70
N LEU A 53 -0.50 -1.29 -5.68
CA LEU A 53 -1.54 -2.08 -6.36
C LEU A 53 -0.90 -3.29 -7.08
N ASN A 54 -0.93 -4.44 -6.41
CA ASN A 54 -0.32 -5.69 -6.86
C ASN A 54 -1.29 -6.55 -7.70
N TYR A 55 -2.27 -5.93 -8.34
CA TYR A 55 -3.23 -6.62 -9.16
C TYR A 55 -3.77 -5.74 -10.28
N GLU A 56 -4.29 -6.40 -11.30
CA GLU A 56 -5.20 -5.84 -12.29
C GLU A 56 -6.44 -6.74 -12.39
N THR A 57 -7.47 -6.26 -13.08
CA THR A 57 -8.68 -7.05 -13.31
C THR A 57 -8.91 -7.24 -14.81
N LYS A 58 -9.78 -8.18 -15.17
CA LYS A 58 -10.17 -8.36 -16.58
C LYS A 58 -11.01 -7.20 -17.15
N TRP A 59 -11.51 -6.32 -16.29
CA TRP A 59 -12.36 -5.19 -16.68
C TRP A 59 -11.61 -3.86 -16.71
N MET A 60 -10.63 -3.70 -15.82
CA MET A 60 -9.81 -2.51 -15.69
C MET A 60 -8.36 -2.91 -15.44
N SER A 61 -7.48 -2.34 -16.26
CA SER A 61 -6.05 -2.31 -16.01
C SER A 61 -5.73 -1.53 -14.74
N LYS A 62 -4.52 -1.74 -14.21
CA LYS A 62 -4.02 -1.00 -13.05
C LYS A 62 -4.15 0.52 -13.23
N ARG A 63 -3.80 1.04 -14.41
CA ARG A 63 -3.91 2.48 -14.75
C ARG A 63 -5.37 2.96 -14.70
N GLU A 64 -6.30 2.23 -15.31
CA GLU A 64 -7.71 2.61 -15.31
C GLU A 64 -8.31 2.60 -13.90
N MET A 65 -7.90 1.66 -13.05
CA MET A 65 -8.29 1.66 -11.64
C MET A 65 -7.78 2.91 -10.92
N ILE A 66 -6.52 3.29 -11.15
CA ILE A 66 -5.92 4.49 -10.55
C ILE A 66 -6.68 5.74 -10.98
N GLU A 67 -6.91 5.92 -12.27
CA GLU A 67 -7.66 7.04 -12.84
C GLU A 67 -9.09 7.12 -12.27
N ALA A 68 -9.80 5.98 -12.25
CA ALA A 68 -11.15 5.90 -11.68
C ALA A 68 -11.16 6.23 -10.18
N THR A 69 -10.10 5.89 -9.44
CA THR A 69 -9.96 6.19 -8.02
C THR A 69 -9.86 7.70 -7.79
N TYR A 70 -8.96 8.36 -8.52
CA TYR A 70 -8.78 9.82 -8.40
C TYR A 70 -10.02 10.58 -8.83
N GLU A 71 -10.61 10.21 -9.98
CA GLU A 71 -11.83 10.85 -10.48
C GLU A 71 -12.99 10.70 -9.48
N SER A 72 -13.18 9.48 -8.95
CA SER A 72 -14.20 9.24 -7.94
C SER A 72 -13.91 10.07 -6.68
N GLY A 73 -12.64 10.18 -6.26
CA GLY A 73 -12.19 10.97 -5.12
C GLY A 73 -12.60 12.44 -5.24
N ILE A 74 -12.30 13.05 -6.39
CA ILE A 74 -12.68 14.44 -6.70
C ILE A 74 -14.20 14.60 -6.61
N ARG A 75 -14.97 13.73 -7.28
CA ARG A 75 -16.44 13.80 -7.27
C ARG A 75 -17.03 13.64 -5.86
N MET A 76 -16.45 12.77 -5.03
CA MET A 76 -16.89 12.59 -3.66
C MET A 76 -16.65 13.85 -2.83
N VAL A 77 -15.51 14.51 -3.01
CA VAL A 77 -15.21 15.79 -2.36
C VAL A 77 -16.19 16.86 -2.80
N GLU A 78 -16.44 17.00 -4.11
CA GLU A 78 -17.39 17.97 -4.65
C GLU A 78 -18.81 17.78 -4.08
N VAL A 79 -19.28 16.53 -3.98
CA VAL A 79 -20.57 16.21 -3.37
C VAL A 79 -20.55 16.55 -1.88
N GLY A 80 -19.47 16.16 -1.17
CA GLY A 80 -19.26 16.49 0.24
C GLY A 80 -19.33 17.99 0.51
N THR A 81 -18.78 18.81 -0.38
CA THR A 81 -18.87 20.27 -0.30
C THR A 81 -20.27 20.79 -0.58
N LYS A 82 -20.94 20.27 -1.61
CA LYS A 82 -22.32 20.67 -1.96
C LYS A 82 -23.31 20.44 -0.81
N VAL A 83 -23.11 19.38 -0.03
CA VAL A 83 -23.97 19.05 1.12
C VAL A 83 -23.50 19.69 2.43
N GLY A 84 -22.43 20.49 2.41
CA GLY A 84 -21.89 21.18 3.58
C GLY A 84 -21.09 20.30 4.56
N TYR A 85 -20.72 19.08 4.15
CA TYR A 85 -19.89 18.17 4.96
C TYR A 85 -18.39 18.52 4.88
N ILE A 86 -17.93 19.05 3.75
CA ILE A 86 -16.54 19.48 3.53
C ILE A 86 -16.52 20.99 3.30
N GLN A 87 -15.69 21.73 4.03
CA GLN A 87 -15.51 23.17 3.80
C GLN A 87 -14.85 23.43 2.44
N ARG A 88 -15.17 24.57 1.83
CA ARG A 88 -14.67 24.88 0.47
C ARG A 88 -13.14 24.93 0.41
N SER A 89 -12.49 25.50 1.42
CA SER A 89 -11.03 25.53 1.53
C SER A 89 -10.40 24.13 1.60
N ASP A 90 -11.05 23.20 2.30
CA ASP A 90 -10.61 21.80 2.34
C ASP A 90 -10.85 21.09 1.01
N SER A 91 -11.97 21.38 0.35
CA SER A 91 -12.27 20.85 -0.98
C SER A 91 -11.19 21.20 -2.00
N ASP A 92 -10.89 22.50 -2.11
CA ASP A 92 -9.92 23.00 -3.10
C ASP A 92 -8.54 22.36 -2.82
N ARG A 93 -8.12 22.29 -1.55
CA ARG A 93 -6.87 21.62 -1.14
C ARG A 93 -6.83 20.13 -1.49
N ILE A 94 -7.90 19.38 -1.21
CA ILE A 94 -7.93 17.93 -1.51
C ILE A 94 -7.86 17.70 -3.02
N ILE A 95 -8.61 18.48 -3.81
CA ILE A 95 -8.60 18.39 -5.26
C ILE A 95 -7.22 18.76 -5.81
N ASP A 96 -6.62 19.86 -5.35
CA ASP A 96 -5.28 20.27 -5.78
C ASP A 96 -4.22 19.21 -5.49
N ASN A 97 -4.31 18.55 -4.33
CA ASN A 97 -3.43 17.42 -4.00
C ASN A 97 -3.63 16.24 -4.94
N ILE A 98 -4.88 15.84 -5.22
CA ILE A 98 -5.19 14.77 -6.18
C ILE A 98 -4.63 15.12 -7.56
N MET A 99 -4.83 16.36 -8.02
CA MET A 99 -4.33 16.82 -9.32
C MET A 99 -2.79 16.84 -9.36
N SER A 100 -2.12 17.22 -8.27
CA SER A 100 -0.67 17.10 -8.17
C SER A 100 -0.20 15.66 -8.27
N TYR A 101 -0.87 14.71 -7.59
CA TYR A 101 -0.55 13.29 -7.70
C TYR A 101 -0.69 12.78 -9.14
N MET A 102 -1.80 13.09 -9.81
CA MET A 102 -2.05 12.68 -11.20
C MET A 102 -1.02 13.22 -12.19
N ASN A 103 -0.44 14.40 -11.91
CA ASN A 103 0.55 15.04 -12.76
C ASN A 103 2.01 14.70 -12.37
N GLY A 104 2.23 13.82 -11.39
CA GLY A 104 3.56 13.46 -10.91
C GLY A 104 4.27 14.59 -10.14
N GLY A 105 3.51 15.54 -9.58
CA GLY A 105 4.03 16.62 -8.74
C GLY A 105 4.36 16.18 -7.31
N GLU A 106 5.05 17.04 -6.57
CA GLU A 106 5.38 16.78 -5.15
C GLU A 106 4.13 16.85 -4.26
N TYR A 107 3.99 15.86 -3.38
CA TYR A 107 2.94 15.85 -2.35
C TYR A 107 3.26 16.88 -1.26
N THR A 108 2.29 17.72 -0.90
CA THR A 108 2.38 18.61 0.28
C THR A 108 1.67 17.98 1.48
N PRO A 109 2.40 17.46 2.48
CA PRO A 109 1.78 16.78 3.61
C PRO A 109 1.02 17.77 4.51
N HIS A 110 -0.18 17.38 4.95
CA HIS A 110 -0.83 18.01 6.11
C HIS A 110 -0.39 17.30 7.40
N GLU A 111 -0.22 18.05 8.49
CA GLU A 111 0.25 17.52 9.79
C GLU A 111 -0.69 16.48 10.40
N ASP A 112 -1.96 16.44 9.96
CA ASP A 112 -2.96 15.51 10.45
C ASP A 112 -2.90 14.18 9.67
N LYS A 113 -2.10 13.26 10.20
CA LYS A 113 -1.59 12.06 9.53
C LYS A 113 -2.62 10.94 9.40
N SER A 114 -2.98 10.56 8.17
CA SER A 114 -3.32 9.16 7.85
C SER A 114 -2.04 8.32 7.76
N LYS A 115 -1.51 8.03 8.95
CA LYS A 115 -0.23 7.43 9.30
C LYS A 115 0.11 6.05 8.69
N HIS A 116 -0.84 5.32 8.13
CA HIS A 116 -0.71 3.86 8.01
C HIS A 116 0.32 3.39 6.96
N LEU A 117 0.41 4.08 5.81
CA LEU A 117 1.41 3.76 4.77
C LEU A 117 2.78 4.38 5.08
N THR A 118 2.79 5.58 5.66
CA THR A 118 4.03 6.23 6.10
C THR A 118 4.75 5.40 7.15
N TYR A 119 4.04 4.67 8.01
CA TYR A 119 4.66 3.76 8.98
C TYR A 119 5.45 2.64 8.30
N MET A 120 4.90 2.00 7.26
CA MET A 120 5.62 0.92 6.54
C MET A 120 6.87 1.44 5.84
N VAL A 121 6.76 2.56 5.09
CA VAL A 121 7.91 3.21 4.44
C VAL A 121 8.98 3.58 5.48
N LYS A 122 8.56 4.13 6.62
CA LYS A 122 9.46 4.50 7.72
C LYS A 122 10.13 3.29 8.38
N GLU A 123 9.46 2.14 8.48
CA GLU A 123 10.04 0.89 8.99
C GLU A 123 11.07 0.28 8.02
N LEU A 124 10.83 0.36 6.71
CA LEU A 124 11.82 -0.07 5.69
C LEU A 124 13.05 0.83 5.69
N ASP A 125 12.85 2.14 5.74
CA ASP A 125 13.95 3.11 5.92
C ASP A 125 14.73 2.85 7.22
N TRP A 126 14.03 2.50 8.30
CA TRP A 126 14.66 2.12 9.56
C TRP A 126 15.48 0.83 9.43
N SER A 127 14.98 -0.17 8.70
CA SER A 127 15.72 -1.42 8.40
C SER A 127 17.00 -1.14 7.61
N ARG A 128 16.98 -0.21 6.64
CA ARG A 128 18.18 0.15 5.85
C ARG A 128 19.23 0.90 6.66
N LYS A 129 18.82 1.67 7.68
CA LYS A 129 19.74 2.39 8.58
C LYS A 129 20.44 1.49 9.61
N HIS A 130 19.89 0.33 9.92
CA HIS A 130 20.54 -0.63 10.81
C HIS A 130 21.40 -1.59 9.98
N GLY A 131 22.71 -1.32 9.93
CA GLY A 131 23.69 -2.30 9.49
C GLY A 131 23.68 -3.55 10.39
N VAL A 132 24.46 -4.58 10.02
CA VAL A 132 24.60 -5.82 10.81
C VAL A 132 24.90 -5.47 12.27
N THR A 133 23.94 -5.69 13.16
CA THR A 133 24.11 -5.41 14.59
C THR A 133 24.69 -6.63 15.29
N GLY A 134 25.29 -6.45 16.47
CA GLY A 134 25.73 -7.59 17.30
C GLY A 134 24.60 -8.57 17.61
N VAL A 135 23.35 -8.07 17.71
CA VAL A 135 22.15 -8.91 17.88
C VAL A 135 21.86 -9.70 16.60
N SER A 136 21.94 -9.07 15.42
CA SER A 136 21.77 -9.75 14.13
C SER A 136 22.79 -10.88 13.95
N ILE A 137 24.05 -10.67 14.37
CA ILE A 137 25.10 -11.70 14.37
C ILE A 137 24.77 -12.82 15.35
N ALA A 138 24.35 -12.49 16.57
CA ALA A 138 23.99 -13.49 17.58
C ALA A 138 22.80 -14.35 17.13
N VAL A 139 21.77 -13.76 16.54
CA VAL A 139 20.62 -14.48 15.96
C VAL A 139 21.06 -15.36 14.80
N PHE A 140 21.91 -14.86 13.90
CA PHE A 140 22.46 -15.65 12.80
C PHE A 140 23.26 -16.86 13.30
N LEU A 141 24.19 -16.65 14.23
CA LEU A 141 25.00 -17.70 14.85
C LEU A 141 24.15 -18.73 15.60
N TYR A 142 23.12 -18.26 16.31
CA TYR A 142 22.16 -19.14 16.98
C TYR A 142 21.36 -19.98 15.96
N SER A 143 20.90 -19.37 14.85
CA SER A 143 20.20 -20.10 13.80
C SER A 143 21.09 -21.17 13.13
N LEU A 144 22.39 -20.88 12.97
CA LEU A 144 23.38 -21.80 12.45
C LEU A 144 23.63 -22.96 13.43
N TYR A 145 23.77 -22.63 14.72
CA TYR A 145 23.88 -23.61 15.79
C TYR A 145 22.67 -24.55 15.83
N GLU A 146 21.45 -24.02 15.79
CA GLU A 146 20.23 -24.83 15.78
C GLU A 146 20.10 -25.70 14.53
N ARG A 147 20.48 -25.18 13.34
CA ARG A 147 20.55 -26.00 12.12
C ARG A 147 21.53 -27.17 12.29
N MET A 148 22.75 -26.90 12.76
CA MET A 148 23.72 -27.97 12.99
C MET A 148 23.26 -28.96 14.06
N ARG A 149 22.70 -28.47 15.17
CA ARG A 149 22.13 -29.30 16.23
C ARG A 149 21.05 -30.25 15.70
N ARG A 150 20.14 -29.76 14.85
CA ARG A 150 19.09 -30.58 14.22
C ARG A 150 19.66 -31.62 13.27
N THR A 151 20.63 -31.25 12.43
CA THR A 151 21.32 -32.19 11.53
C THR A 151 22.09 -33.28 12.30
N VAL A 152 22.71 -32.93 13.42
CA VAL A 152 23.47 -33.88 14.27
C VAL A 152 22.54 -34.73 15.15
N ALA A 153 21.38 -34.21 15.53
CA ALA A 153 20.41 -34.93 16.36
C ALA A 153 19.49 -35.90 15.57
N GLY A 154 19.64 -36.02 14.26
CA GLY A 154 18.95 -37.04 13.46
C GLY A 154 17.43 -36.92 13.43
N GLN A 155 16.91 -35.74 13.10
CA GLN A 155 15.54 -35.55 12.59
C GLN A 155 15.58 -34.91 11.20
#